data_AF-A0A4Q1BVC1-F1
#
_entry.id   AF-A0A4Q1BVC1-F1
#
_cell.length_a   1.000
_cell.length_b   1.000
_cell.length_c   1.000
_cell.angle_alpha   90.00
_cell.angle_beta   90.00
_cell.angle_gamma   90.00
#
_symmetry.space_group_name_H-M   'P 1'
#
loop_
_entity.id
_entity.type
_entity.pdbx_description
1 polymer ?
#
loop_
_entity_poly.entity_id
_entity_poly.type
_entity_poly.pdbx_seq_one_letter_code
_entity_poly.pdbx_strand_id
1 'polypeptide(L)'
;MATDLETAALNGTLFRPRSPSPTRSASTASPENTDDELGSDISPSRPPSAAASSQALLHDGPQTGPKGVIEDRKAVERHARRQQEEVLRQRVEEQAERAIVVPSYNEEQAREREEEELRSRWRRERREELRSNRERGDSPRRGGLKEVGQEGFVNAVERNGWAVVLIYESEIQRCQTILASMLHLSLNLPPTIVPLALFRARATTLSFSLLPHLQPDPEDEYSDEEDERKGKPDPDVLPTLLAYRNGELEKTWIRVDWDVGEEGVEGLLRKEGILPQIGDLHFDGGNELNGDEYE
;
A
#
# COMPACT_ATOMS: atom_id res chain seq x y z
N MET A 1 17.39 -31.94 10.09
CA MET A 1 17.59 -31.24 11.38
C MET A 1 17.17 -29.78 11.21
N ALA A 2 15.87 -29.51 11.08
CA ALA A 2 15.32 -28.17 10.88
C ALA A 2 14.04 -27.92 11.71
N THR A 3 13.75 -28.75 12.71
CA THR A 3 12.46 -28.79 13.42
C THR A 3 12.44 -27.97 14.71
N ASP A 4 13.59 -27.56 15.24
CA ASP A 4 13.68 -27.00 16.59
C ASP A 4 13.36 -25.49 16.63
N LEU A 5 13.53 -24.79 15.51
CA LEU A 5 13.30 -23.34 15.43
C LEU A 5 11.82 -23.02 15.16
N GLU A 6 11.19 -23.81 14.28
CA GLU A 6 9.75 -23.71 14.00
C GLU A 6 8.91 -24.10 15.22
N THR A 7 9.32 -25.15 15.96
CA THR A 7 8.63 -25.53 17.20
C THR A 7 8.82 -24.50 18.31
N ALA A 8 9.97 -23.83 18.41
CA ALA A 8 10.20 -22.76 19.38
C ALA A 8 9.39 -21.49 19.08
N ALA A 9 9.11 -21.20 17.81
CA ALA A 9 8.25 -20.12 17.36
C ALA A 9 6.76 -20.42 17.62
N LEU A 10 6.31 -21.63 17.27
CA LEU A 10 4.93 -22.10 17.49
C LEU A 10 4.55 -22.19 18.98
N ASN A 11 5.48 -22.60 19.83
CA ASN A 11 5.22 -22.73 21.27
C ASN A 11 5.38 -21.41 22.05
N GLY A 12 5.65 -20.29 21.38
CA GLY A 12 5.81 -18.97 22.01
C GLY A 12 7.00 -18.87 22.97
N THR A 13 7.85 -19.89 23.05
CA THR A 13 9.03 -19.94 23.91
C THR A 13 10.14 -18.99 23.46
N LEU A 14 10.12 -18.58 22.19
CA LEU A 14 11.05 -17.59 21.63
C LEU A 14 10.89 -16.19 22.26
N PHE A 15 9.71 -15.87 22.79
CA PHE A 15 9.35 -14.53 23.26
C PHE A 15 9.15 -14.43 24.78
N ARG A 16 9.61 -15.43 25.56
CA ARG A 16 9.58 -15.32 27.02
C ARG A 16 10.55 -14.22 27.49
N PRO A 17 10.09 -13.22 28.26
CA PRO A 17 10.96 -12.18 28.79
C PRO A 17 11.96 -12.81 29.78
N ARG A 18 13.23 -12.84 29.39
CA ARG A 18 14.33 -13.20 30.28
C ARG A 18 14.60 -12.02 31.23
N SER A 19 14.37 -12.26 32.52
CA SER A 19 14.90 -11.60 33.73
C SER A 19 14.79 -10.06 33.85
N PRO A 20 14.27 -9.53 34.98
CA PRO A 20 14.38 -8.10 35.28
C PRO A 20 15.84 -7.75 35.58
N SER A 21 16.42 -6.83 34.81
CA SER A 21 17.74 -6.26 35.08
C SER A 21 17.68 -5.26 36.25
N PRO A 22 18.79 -5.10 37.01
CA PRO A 22 18.79 -4.66 38.40
C PRO A 22 18.55 -3.15 38.60
N THR A 23 17.93 -2.82 39.73
CA THR A 23 17.71 -1.47 40.25
C THR A 23 19.04 -0.75 40.49
N ARG A 24 19.24 0.43 39.89
CA ARG A 24 20.37 1.31 40.21
C ARG A 24 20.08 2.12 41.47
N SER A 25 21.00 2.07 42.41
CA SER A 25 21.00 2.82 43.66
C SER A 25 21.09 4.32 43.46
N ALA A 26 20.46 5.07 44.36
CA ALA A 26 20.64 6.51 44.55
C ALA A 26 21.97 6.82 45.27
N SER A 27 22.58 7.97 44.91
CA SER A 27 23.66 8.75 45.57
C SER A 27 24.51 9.42 44.48
N THR A 28 25.06 10.63 44.59
CA THR A 28 25.22 11.57 45.71
C THR A 28 25.62 12.93 45.09
N ALA A 29 25.31 14.00 45.83
CA ALA A 29 25.58 15.41 45.55
C ALA A 29 27.04 15.77 45.21
N SER A 30 27.16 16.85 44.41
CA SER A 30 28.08 18.02 44.38
C SER A 30 29.29 18.06 45.36
N PRO A 31 30.38 18.86 45.15
CA PRO A 31 30.32 20.22 44.59
C PRO A 31 31.59 20.84 43.90
N GLU A 32 31.36 22.04 43.37
CA GLU A 32 32.14 23.31 43.39
C GLU A 32 33.65 23.42 43.05
N ASN A 33 33.91 24.57 42.39
CA ASN A 33 35.08 25.47 42.47
C ASN A 33 36.32 25.09 41.63
N THR A 34 37.05 25.99 40.97
CA THR A 34 37.15 27.47 40.87
C THR A 34 37.67 27.77 39.45
N ASP A 35 37.24 28.80 38.72
CA ASP A 35 37.68 30.22 38.76
C ASP A 35 39.21 30.45 38.81
N ASP A 36 39.60 31.55 38.15
CA ASP A 36 40.93 32.20 38.05
C ASP A 36 41.96 31.60 37.05
N GLU A 37 42.68 32.36 36.22
CA GLU A 37 42.61 33.74 35.74
C GLU A 37 43.78 33.94 34.73
N LEU A 38 43.64 34.91 33.83
CA LEU A 38 44.71 35.74 33.21
C LEU A 38 45.48 35.30 31.93
N GLY A 39 45.49 36.24 30.97
CA GLY A 39 46.50 36.42 29.92
C GLY A 39 45.92 36.66 28.51
N SER A 40 45.22 37.78 28.23
CA SER A 40 45.76 38.96 27.51
C SER A 40 46.89 38.67 26.49
N ASP A 41 47.00 39.23 25.29
CA ASP A 41 46.34 40.24 24.47
C ASP A 41 47.15 40.25 23.14
N ILE A 42 46.74 41.01 22.13
CA ILE A 42 47.43 41.30 20.85
C ILE A 42 47.16 40.32 19.68
N SER A 43 46.20 40.72 18.84
CA SER A 43 46.23 40.49 17.40
C SER A 43 46.77 41.76 16.71
N PRO A 44 47.86 41.68 15.91
CA PRO A 44 48.36 42.82 15.14
C PRO A 44 47.65 42.96 13.79
N SER A 45 47.54 44.21 13.34
CA SER A 45 47.10 44.63 12.02
C SER A 45 48.09 44.21 10.91
N ARG A 46 47.55 44.04 9.71
CA ARG A 46 48.21 43.68 8.43
C ARG A 46 48.25 44.93 7.53
N PRO A 47 49.06 45.03 6.45
CA PRO A 47 50.52 44.82 6.20
C PRO A 47 51.08 46.17 5.58
N PRO A 48 52.07 46.28 4.65
CA PRO A 48 53.03 45.33 4.03
C PRO A 48 54.48 45.84 3.91
N SER A 49 55.44 44.94 3.64
CA SER A 49 56.42 45.07 2.54
C SER A 49 57.58 44.08 2.66
N ALA A 50 57.97 43.58 1.49
CA ALA A 50 59.33 43.26 1.04
C ALA A 50 60.12 42.07 1.63
N ALA A 51 60.87 41.48 0.71
CA ALA A 51 62.06 40.65 0.86
C ALA A 51 61.87 39.16 1.20
N ALA A 52 61.83 38.39 0.11
CA ALA A 52 62.64 37.19 -0.12
C ALA A 52 63.53 36.72 1.05
N SER A 53 63.34 35.48 1.48
CA SER A 53 64.46 34.53 1.59
C SER A 53 63.94 33.09 1.75
N SER A 54 64.38 32.28 0.81
CA SER A 54 64.46 30.83 0.83
C SER A 54 65.04 30.26 2.13
N GLN A 55 64.32 29.32 2.77
CA GLN A 55 64.90 28.25 3.59
C GLN A 55 64.03 27.00 3.36
N ALA A 56 64.31 26.18 2.35
CA ALA A 56 65.24 25.06 2.47
C ALA A 56 65.01 24.28 3.78
N LEU A 57 64.25 23.19 3.68
CA LEU A 57 64.33 22.06 4.60
C LEU A 57 65.77 21.51 4.55
N LEU A 58 66.64 22.10 5.35
CA LEU A 58 67.97 21.62 5.66
C LEU A 58 67.97 21.29 7.14
N HIS A 59 67.88 20.00 7.46
CA HIS A 59 68.38 19.51 8.73
C HIS A 59 69.46 18.47 8.43
N ASP A 60 70.59 18.94 7.91
CA ASP A 60 71.84 18.19 7.88
C ASP A 60 72.74 18.73 8.99
N GLY A 61 72.40 18.32 10.23
CA GLY A 61 73.22 18.56 11.42
C GLY A 61 73.85 17.24 11.85
N PRO A 62 75.09 17.25 12.38
CA PRO A 62 75.82 16.02 12.68
C PRO A 62 75.04 15.12 13.64
N GLN A 63 74.61 13.96 13.14
CA GLN A 63 73.82 12.95 13.83
C GLN A 63 74.58 12.19 14.94
N THR A 64 75.81 12.61 15.27
CA THR A 64 76.58 11.99 16.35
C THR A 64 77.29 13.07 17.18
N GLY A 65 77.29 12.86 18.51
CA GLY A 65 77.80 13.80 19.51
C GLY A 65 76.71 14.41 20.40
N PRO A 66 77.07 15.34 21.31
CA PRO A 66 76.16 15.87 22.34
C PRO A 66 74.90 16.56 21.80
N LYS A 67 74.96 17.11 20.57
CA LYS A 67 73.82 17.73 19.90
C LYS A 67 72.82 16.70 19.35
N GLY A 68 73.30 15.56 18.86
CA GLY A 68 72.45 14.44 18.45
C GLY A 68 71.67 13.85 19.62
N VAL A 69 72.29 13.75 20.80
CA VAL A 69 71.61 13.27 22.02
C VAL A 69 70.46 14.21 22.45
N ILE A 70 70.62 15.52 22.27
CA ILE A 70 69.57 16.50 22.58
C ILE A 70 68.42 16.40 21.57
N GLU A 71 68.73 16.14 20.31
CA GLU A 71 67.74 15.97 19.26
C GLU A 71 66.96 14.66 19.40
N ASP A 72 67.62 13.56 19.76
CA ASP A 72 66.98 12.28 20.08
C ASP A 72 66.03 12.43 21.28
N ARG A 73 66.44 13.14 22.34
CA ARG A 73 65.58 13.42 23.48
C ARG A 73 64.34 14.22 23.08
N LYS A 74 64.51 15.25 22.24
CA LYS A 74 63.40 16.05 21.70
C LYS A 74 62.52 15.25 20.73
N ALA A 75 63.08 14.31 19.99
CA ALA A 75 62.31 13.43 19.09
C ALA A 75 61.44 12.47 19.88
N VAL A 76 61.98 11.86 20.95
CA VAL A 76 61.22 10.99 21.86
C VAL A 76 60.10 11.75 22.55
N GLU A 77 60.37 12.97 23.04
CA GLU A 77 59.35 13.80 23.69
C GLU A 77 58.23 14.24 22.71
N ARG A 78 58.59 14.59 21.47
CA ARG A 78 57.60 14.87 20.41
C ARG A 78 56.77 13.64 20.07
N HIS A 79 57.37 12.46 20.04
CA HIS A 79 56.66 11.21 19.74
C HIS A 79 55.71 10.83 20.89
N ALA A 80 56.16 10.99 22.15
CA ALA A 80 55.33 10.75 23.33
C ALA A 80 54.14 11.71 23.41
N ARG A 81 54.37 13.01 23.11
CA ARG A 81 53.29 14.00 23.07
C ARG A 81 52.27 13.70 21.98
N ARG A 82 52.71 13.31 20.78
CA ARG A 82 51.80 12.92 19.68
C ARG A 82 50.94 11.72 20.05
N GLN A 83 51.52 10.70 20.70
CA GLN A 83 50.75 9.54 21.16
C GLN A 83 49.69 9.92 22.20
N GLN A 84 50.00 10.85 23.11
CA GLN A 84 49.01 11.33 24.09
C GLN A 84 47.90 12.14 23.42
N GLU A 85 48.22 13.02 22.46
CA GLU A 85 47.24 13.81 21.71
C GLU A 85 46.30 12.92 20.89
N GLU A 86 46.81 11.85 20.26
CA GLU A 86 45.98 10.89 19.52
C GLU A 86 45.00 10.14 20.42
N VAL A 87 45.45 9.68 21.59
CA VAL A 87 44.59 8.99 22.57
C VAL A 87 43.50 9.93 23.11
N LEU A 88 43.84 11.19 23.39
CA LEU A 88 42.86 12.19 23.82
C LEU A 88 41.84 12.47 22.72
N ARG A 89 42.30 12.59 21.46
CA ARG A 89 41.42 12.83 20.32
C ARG A 89 40.44 11.68 20.10
N GLN A 90 40.91 10.43 20.18
CA GLN A 90 40.05 9.25 20.09
C GLN A 90 39.00 9.21 21.20
N ARG A 91 39.36 9.59 22.45
CA ARG A 91 38.38 9.66 23.55
C ARG A 91 37.33 10.75 23.34
N VAL A 92 37.72 11.91 22.81
CA VAL A 92 36.78 13.00 22.51
C VAL A 92 35.82 12.58 21.39
N GLU A 93 36.33 11.88 20.37
CA GLU A 93 35.52 11.37 19.26
C GLU A 93 34.56 10.26 19.72
N GLU A 94 35.01 9.33 20.56
CA GLU A 94 34.15 8.30 21.16
C GLU A 94 33.07 8.90 22.08
N GLN A 95 33.38 10.00 22.78
CA GLN A 95 32.39 10.74 23.57
C GLN A 95 31.40 11.52 22.70
N ALA A 96 31.85 12.05 21.55
CA ALA A 96 30.99 12.73 20.58
C ALA A 96 30.04 11.75 19.87
N GLU A 97 30.51 10.55 19.50
CA GLU A 97 29.66 9.50 18.92
C GLU A 97 28.63 8.96 19.91
N ARG A 98 28.95 8.93 21.21
CA ARG A 98 28.04 8.48 22.27
C ARG A 98 27.11 9.56 22.79
N ALA A 99 27.26 10.81 22.35
CA ALA A 99 26.33 11.87 22.69
C ALA A 99 25.04 11.68 21.87
N ILE A 100 24.01 11.13 22.52
CA ILE A 100 22.65 11.05 21.98
C ILE A 100 22.15 12.49 21.80
N VAL A 101 22.18 12.98 20.55
CA VAL A 101 21.63 14.29 20.19
C VAL A 101 20.11 14.15 20.16
N VAL A 102 19.46 14.57 21.25
CA VAL A 102 18.02 14.82 21.26
C VAL A 102 17.79 16.04 20.36
N PRO A 103 17.00 15.94 19.28
CA PRO A 103 16.68 17.07 18.43
C PRO A 103 16.13 18.22 19.28
N SER A 104 16.54 19.45 18.97
CA SER A 104 16.03 20.61 19.69
C SER A 104 14.52 20.74 19.47
N TYR A 105 13.78 21.22 20.47
CA TYR A 105 12.32 21.40 20.42
C TYR A 105 11.84 22.18 19.17
N ASN A 106 12.67 23.08 18.63
CA ASN A 106 12.37 23.80 17.39
C ASN A 106 12.46 22.92 16.13
N GLU A 107 13.37 21.96 16.11
CA GLU A 107 13.54 20.98 15.03
C GLU A 107 12.44 19.92 15.06
N GLU A 108 12.01 19.53 16.28
CA GLU A 108 10.84 18.66 16.49
C GLU A 108 9.55 19.33 16.01
N GLN A 109 9.31 20.60 16.35
CA GLN A 109 8.14 21.35 15.85
C GLN A 109 8.12 21.53 14.33
N ALA A 110 9.28 21.72 13.69
CA ALA A 110 9.33 21.85 12.23
C ALA A 110 8.92 20.55 11.54
N ARG A 111 9.41 19.40 12.04
CA ARG A 111 9.04 18.08 11.56
C ARG A 111 7.56 17.77 11.77
N GLU A 112 7.01 18.13 12.92
CA GLU A 112 5.60 17.90 13.22
C GLU A 112 4.67 18.66 12.27
N ARG A 113 5.02 19.91 11.92
CA ARG A 113 4.29 20.70 10.91
C ARG A 113 4.39 20.09 9.51
N GLU A 114 5.58 19.67 9.10
CA GLU A 114 5.76 19.01 7.80
C GLU A 114 4.97 17.69 7.70
N GLU A 115 4.99 16.88 8.76
CA GLU A 115 4.19 15.66 8.86
C GLU A 115 2.68 15.95 8.88
N GLU A 116 2.24 17.02 9.54
CA GLU A 116 0.86 17.44 9.54
C GLU A 116 0.41 17.92 8.16
N GLU A 117 1.27 18.63 7.42
CA GLU A 117 1.03 19.02 6.03
C GLU A 117 0.97 17.82 5.09
N LEU A 118 1.84 16.83 5.26
CA LEU A 118 1.82 15.57 4.51
C LEU A 118 0.53 14.78 4.81
N ARG A 119 0.18 14.63 6.09
CA ARG A 119 -1.08 13.99 6.51
C ARG A 119 -2.29 14.75 5.98
N SER A 120 -2.24 16.08 5.94
CA SER A 120 -3.33 16.93 5.43
C SER A 120 -3.43 16.86 3.91
N ARG A 121 -2.31 16.79 3.20
CA ARG A 121 -2.25 16.51 1.75
C ARG A 121 -2.86 15.15 1.45
N TRP A 122 -2.45 14.10 2.14
CA TRP A 122 -3.02 12.76 2.02
C TRP A 122 -4.53 12.73 2.30
N ARG A 123 -4.98 13.38 3.38
CA ARG A 123 -6.41 13.50 3.72
C ARG A 123 -7.20 14.25 2.65
N ARG A 124 -6.62 15.28 2.04
CA ARG A 124 -7.25 16.09 0.98
C ARG A 124 -7.32 15.31 -0.33
N GLU A 125 -6.22 14.70 -0.74
CA GLU A 125 -6.13 13.87 -1.94
C GLU A 125 -7.09 12.69 -1.88
N ARG A 126 -7.15 11.97 -0.75
CA ARG A 126 -8.09 10.86 -0.55
C ARG A 126 -9.55 11.32 -0.51
N ARG A 127 -9.83 12.52 0.00
CA ARG A 127 -11.18 13.13 -0.04
C ARG A 127 -11.56 13.54 -1.46
N GLU A 128 -10.60 14.00 -2.25
CA GLU A 128 -10.77 14.40 -3.63
C GLU A 128 -10.93 13.18 -4.55
N GLU A 129 -10.19 12.10 -4.30
CA GLU A 129 -10.37 10.78 -4.93
C GLU A 129 -11.79 10.24 -4.68
N LEU A 130 -12.25 10.24 -3.43
CA LEU A 130 -13.62 9.81 -3.07
C LEU A 130 -14.70 10.75 -3.65
N ARG A 131 -14.42 12.05 -3.79
CA ARG A 131 -15.33 13.03 -4.42
C ARG A 131 -15.38 12.87 -5.93
N SER A 132 -14.24 12.69 -6.59
CA SER A 132 -14.15 12.41 -8.02
C SER A 132 -14.86 11.10 -8.36
N ASN A 133 -14.70 10.07 -7.51
CA ASN A 133 -15.43 8.81 -7.67
C ASN A 133 -16.95 8.98 -7.47
N ARG A 134 -17.36 9.90 -6.60
CA ARG A 134 -18.78 10.26 -6.36
C ARG A 134 -19.37 11.10 -7.51
N GLU A 135 -18.60 11.98 -8.13
CA GLU A 135 -19.02 12.87 -9.23
C GLU A 135 -18.97 12.19 -10.60
N ARG A 136 -18.11 11.17 -10.78
CA ARG A 136 -18.09 10.28 -11.97
C ARG A 136 -19.17 9.19 -11.97
N GLY A 137 -20.09 9.21 -11.00
CA GLY A 137 -21.25 8.32 -10.98
C GLY A 137 -21.03 6.92 -10.39
N ASP A 138 -19.94 6.68 -9.65
CA ASP A 138 -19.66 5.37 -9.03
C ASP A 138 -19.81 5.42 -7.50
N SER A 139 -20.91 6.00 -7.03
CA SER A 139 -21.40 5.69 -5.70
C SER A 139 -22.06 4.31 -5.76
N PRO A 140 -21.71 3.33 -4.91
CA PRO A 140 -22.46 2.07 -4.80
C PRO A 140 -23.80 2.38 -4.15
N ARG A 141 -24.71 2.99 -4.91
CA ARG A 141 -26.11 3.02 -4.59
C ARG A 141 -26.57 1.59 -4.72
N ARG A 142 -26.99 1.00 -3.60
CA ARG A 142 -27.78 -0.23 -3.57
C ARG A 142 -28.75 -0.25 -4.75
N GLY A 143 -28.71 -1.33 -5.51
CA GLY A 143 -29.79 -1.73 -6.39
C GLY A 143 -29.83 -1.08 -7.76
N GLY A 144 -28.75 -1.20 -8.54
CA GLY A 144 -28.78 -0.87 -9.96
C GLY A 144 -27.94 -1.84 -10.77
N LEU A 145 -28.45 -2.26 -11.92
CA LEU A 145 -27.70 -3.03 -12.91
C LEU A 145 -26.74 -2.07 -13.64
N LYS A 146 -25.44 -2.14 -13.32
CA LYS A 146 -24.43 -1.23 -13.88
C LYS A 146 -24.00 -1.69 -15.28
N GLU A 147 -23.91 -0.77 -16.22
CA GLU A 147 -23.36 -1.04 -17.55
C GLU A 147 -21.84 -0.96 -17.54
N VAL A 148 -21.20 -1.91 -18.22
CA VAL A 148 -19.75 -2.03 -18.29
C VAL A 148 -19.32 -2.18 -19.75
N GLY A 149 -18.32 -1.40 -20.15
CA GLY A 149 -17.68 -1.49 -21.47
C GLY A 149 -16.32 -2.19 -21.41
N GLN A 150 -15.64 -2.27 -22.55
CA GLN A 150 -14.38 -2.99 -22.71
C GLN A 150 -13.30 -2.60 -21.68
N GLU A 151 -13.05 -1.30 -21.50
CA GLU A 151 -12.02 -0.81 -20.57
C GLU A 151 -12.35 -1.09 -19.10
N GLY A 152 -13.64 -1.14 -18.76
CA GLY A 152 -14.11 -1.34 -17.39
C GLY A 152 -14.38 -2.80 -17.03
N PHE A 153 -14.37 -3.72 -17.99
CA PHE A 153 -14.79 -5.10 -17.79
C PHE A 153 -13.91 -5.83 -16.77
N VAL A 154 -12.59 -5.73 -16.91
CA VAL A 154 -11.61 -6.39 -16.02
C VAL A 154 -11.79 -5.91 -14.59
N ASN A 155 -11.79 -4.59 -14.38
CA ASN A 155 -12.02 -3.99 -13.06
C ASN A 155 -13.41 -4.34 -12.49
N ALA A 156 -14.41 -4.57 -13.34
CA ALA A 156 -15.72 -4.99 -12.89
C ALA A 156 -15.73 -6.45 -12.38
N VAL A 157 -14.98 -7.37 -12.99
CA VAL A 157 -14.97 -8.79 -12.61
C VAL A 157 -13.93 -9.13 -11.54
N GLU A 158 -12.83 -8.38 -11.46
CA GLU A 158 -11.77 -8.51 -10.44
C GLU A 158 -12.17 -7.91 -9.09
N ARG A 159 -13.35 -8.28 -8.60
CA ARG A 159 -13.84 -7.89 -7.27
C ARG A 159 -13.94 -9.08 -6.35
N ASN A 160 -13.83 -8.82 -5.05
CA ASN A 160 -14.12 -9.82 -4.04
C ASN A 160 -15.62 -10.17 -4.07
N GLY A 161 -15.92 -11.47 -3.97
CA GLY A 161 -17.27 -12.01 -4.07
C GLY A 161 -17.70 -12.32 -5.50
N TRP A 162 -19.01 -12.26 -5.75
CA TRP A 162 -19.60 -12.61 -7.03
C TRP A 162 -19.77 -11.38 -7.93
N ALA A 163 -19.36 -11.51 -9.19
CA ALA A 163 -19.69 -10.58 -10.27
C ALA A 163 -20.41 -11.35 -11.37
N VAL A 164 -21.69 -11.02 -11.59
CA VAL A 164 -22.50 -11.63 -12.64
C VAL A 164 -22.71 -10.62 -13.75
N VAL A 165 -22.27 -10.95 -14.97
CA VAL A 165 -22.31 -10.08 -16.14
C VAL A 165 -23.24 -10.66 -17.20
N LEU A 166 -24.26 -9.90 -17.59
CA LEU A 166 -25.12 -10.20 -18.73
C LEU A 166 -24.58 -9.50 -19.98
N ILE A 167 -24.13 -10.29 -20.94
CA ILE A 167 -23.81 -9.80 -22.28
C ILE A 167 -25.10 -9.85 -23.12
N TYR A 168 -25.50 -8.70 -23.65
CA TYR A 168 -26.78 -8.52 -24.33
C TYR A 168 -26.66 -7.61 -25.55
N GLU A 169 -27.70 -7.56 -26.38
CA GLU A 169 -27.86 -6.52 -27.41
C GLU A 169 -29.31 -6.02 -27.45
N SER A 170 -29.51 -4.72 -27.70
CA SER A 170 -30.85 -4.10 -27.68
C SER A 170 -31.75 -4.52 -28.84
N GLU A 171 -31.15 -4.91 -29.97
CA GLU A 171 -31.87 -5.34 -31.18
C GLU A 171 -32.53 -6.72 -31.01
N ILE A 172 -32.07 -7.50 -30.03
CA ILE A 172 -32.54 -8.86 -29.79
C ILE A 172 -33.61 -8.86 -28.68
N GLN A 173 -34.85 -9.20 -29.03
CA GLN A 173 -35.98 -9.15 -28.07
C GLN A 173 -35.78 -10.04 -26.83
N ARG A 174 -35.26 -11.27 -26.99
CA ARG A 174 -35.00 -12.17 -25.85
C ARG A 174 -34.02 -11.59 -24.81
N CYS A 175 -33.10 -10.73 -25.24
CA CYS A 175 -32.19 -10.03 -24.33
C CYS A 175 -32.95 -9.08 -23.40
N GLN A 176 -34.01 -8.43 -23.89
CA GLN A 176 -34.79 -7.45 -23.12
C GLN A 176 -35.53 -8.12 -21.95
N THR A 177 -36.06 -9.34 -22.16
CA THR A 177 -36.72 -10.11 -21.10
C THR A 177 -35.75 -10.48 -19.97
N ILE A 178 -34.57 -11.00 -20.31
CA ILE A 178 -33.54 -11.35 -19.32
C ILE A 178 -33.01 -10.10 -18.62
N LEU A 179 -32.82 -9.00 -19.36
CA LEU A 179 -32.39 -7.72 -18.82
C LEU A 179 -33.39 -7.18 -17.77
N ALA A 180 -34.69 -7.27 -18.05
CA ALA A 180 -35.73 -6.87 -17.11
C ALA A 180 -35.74 -7.74 -15.84
N SER A 181 -35.56 -9.06 -15.98
CA SER A 181 -35.42 -9.98 -14.84
C SER A 181 -34.20 -9.65 -13.99
N MET A 182 -33.05 -9.38 -14.62
CA MET A 182 -31.82 -9.02 -13.92
C MET A 182 -31.91 -7.66 -13.23
N LEU A 183 -32.62 -6.68 -13.83
CA LEU A 183 -32.91 -5.40 -13.19
C LEU A 183 -33.79 -5.60 -11.95
N HIS A 184 -34.86 -6.39 -12.07
CA HIS A 184 -35.73 -6.72 -10.94
C HIS A 184 -34.95 -7.39 -9.80
N LEU A 185 -34.06 -8.33 -10.13
CA LEU A 185 -33.17 -8.96 -9.18
C LEU A 185 -32.24 -7.93 -8.53
N SER A 186 -31.63 -7.03 -9.31
CA SER A 186 -30.71 -6.01 -8.78
C SER A 186 -31.37 -5.12 -7.73
N LEU A 187 -32.65 -4.80 -7.91
CA LEU A 187 -33.43 -3.97 -6.99
C LEU A 187 -33.84 -4.74 -5.71
N ASN A 188 -34.00 -6.06 -5.80
CA ASN A 188 -34.50 -6.93 -4.74
C ASN A 188 -33.45 -7.93 -4.24
N LEU A 189 -32.16 -7.60 -4.35
CA LEU A 189 -31.09 -8.51 -3.95
C LEU A 189 -31.22 -8.90 -2.47
N PRO A 190 -31.30 -10.21 -2.15
CA PRO A 190 -31.34 -10.66 -0.77
C PRO A 190 -30.00 -10.33 -0.08
N PRO A 191 -30.01 -10.06 1.24
CA PRO A 191 -28.77 -9.92 2.00
C PRO A 191 -27.98 -11.23 1.89
N THR A 192 -26.80 -11.14 1.27
CA THR A 192 -25.88 -12.24 1.04
C THR A 192 -24.68 -12.08 1.96
N ILE A 193 -24.14 -13.19 2.45
CA ILE A 193 -22.89 -13.20 3.24
C ILE A 193 -21.71 -12.76 2.33
N VAL A 194 -21.74 -13.20 1.07
CA VAL A 194 -20.76 -12.86 0.04
C VAL A 194 -21.29 -11.71 -0.81
N PRO A 195 -20.52 -10.63 -1.04
CA PRO A 195 -20.99 -9.53 -1.88
C PRO A 195 -21.27 -10.00 -3.31
N LEU A 196 -22.43 -9.63 -3.85
CA LEU A 196 -22.85 -9.91 -5.22
C LEU A 196 -23.06 -8.59 -5.98
N ALA A 197 -22.42 -8.47 -7.14
CA ALA A 197 -22.60 -7.36 -8.07
C ALA A 197 -23.15 -7.86 -9.41
N LEU A 198 -24.13 -7.14 -9.94
CA LEU A 198 -24.77 -7.43 -11.22
C LEU A 198 -24.37 -6.37 -12.25
N PHE A 199 -23.92 -6.84 -13.42
CA PHE A 199 -23.49 -6.02 -14.54
C PHE A 199 -24.23 -6.39 -15.82
N ARG A 200 -24.32 -5.41 -16.71
CA ARG A 200 -24.71 -5.63 -18.10
C ARG A 200 -23.63 -5.08 -19.02
N ALA A 201 -23.44 -5.69 -20.17
CA ALA A 201 -22.52 -5.21 -21.19
C ALA A 201 -23.10 -5.47 -22.58
N ARG A 202 -22.95 -4.51 -23.49
CA ARG A 202 -23.35 -4.73 -24.87
C ARG A 202 -22.34 -5.61 -25.59
N ALA A 203 -22.81 -6.56 -26.38
CA ALA A 203 -21.96 -7.43 -27.19
C ALA A 203 -21.08 -6.61 -28.15
N THR A 204 -21.66 -5.60 -28.80
CA THR A 204 -20.98 -4.62 -29.66
C THR A 204 -19.89 -3.84 -28.92
N THR A 205 -20.15 -3.39 -27.68
CA THR A 205 -19.15 -2.68 -26.86
C THR A 205 -17.99 -3.57 -26.43
N LEU A 206 -18.24 -4.85 -26.16
CA LEU A 206 -17.19 -5.81 -25.78
C LEU A 206 -16.48 -6.46 -26.97
N SER A 207 -16.94 -6.21 -28.19
CA SER A 207 -16.55 -7.01 -29.37
C SER A 207 -16.77 -8.51 -29.16
N PHE A 208 -17.84 -8.87 -28.44
CA PHE A 208 -18.16 -10.26 -28.09
C PHE A 208 -19.02 -10.90 -29.18
N SER A 209 -18.52 -12.01 -29.75
CA SER A 209 -19.23 -12.84 -30.73
C SER A 209 -19.88 -12.03 -31.86
N LEU A 210 -19.09 -11.21 -32.54
CA LEU A 210 -19.55 -10.44 -33.69
C LEU A 210 -19.42 -11.29 -34.96
N LEU A 211 -20.53 -11.48 -35.68
CA LEU A 211 -20.56 -12.13 -36.98
C LEU A 211 -19.86 -11.25 -38.03
N PRO A 212 -19.10 -11.84 -38.97
CA PRO A 212 -18.52 -11.08 -40.06
C PRO A 212 -19.63 -10.45 -40.91
N HIS A 213 -19.40 -9.22 -41.38
CA HIS A 213 -20.30 -8.56 -42.32
C HIS A 213 -20.27 -9.34 -43.66
N LEU A 214 -21.24 -10.23 -43.85
CA LEU A 214 -21.45 -10.95 -45.09
C LEU A 214 -22.16 -10.01 -46.06
N GLN A 215 -21.35 -9.22 -46.78
CA GLN A 215 -21.70 -8.23 -47.80
C GLN A 215 -22.16 -6.86 -47.29
N PRO A 216 -21.67 -5.76 -47.89
CA PRO A 216 -22.24 -4.44 -47.67
C PRO A 216 -23.65 -4.42 -48.25
N ASP A 217 -24.65 -4.16 -47.41
CA ASP A 217 -26.01 -3.90 -47.86
C ASP A 217 -25.97 -2.58 -48.66
N PRO A 218 -26.42 -2.54 -49.93
CA PRO A 218 -26.35 -1.32 -50.74
C PRO A 218 -27.24 -0.18 -50.20
N GLU A 219 -28.02 -0.41 -49.15
CA GLU A 219 -28.86 0.61 -48.50
C GLU A 219 -28.15 1.34 -47.34
N ASP A 220 -26.97 0.90 -46.91
CA ASP A 220 -26.23 1.47 -45.77
C ASP A 220 -25.24 2.61 -46.17
N GLU A 221 -25.50 3.34 -47.26
CA GLU A 221 -24.64 4.42 -47.80
C GLU A 221 -24.49 5.66 -46.88
N TYR A 222 -25.08 5.63 -45.67
CA TYR A 222 -25.07 6.73 -44.70
C TYR A 222 -24.60 6.32 -43.30
N SER A 223 -24.04 5.12 -43.13
CA SER A 223 -23.43 4.69 -41.85
C SER A 223 -22.07 5.37 -41.68
N ASP A 224 -21.82 5.99 -40.52
CA ASP A 224 -20.49 6.51 -40.19
C ASP A 224 -19.44 5.38 -40.31
N GLU A 225 -18.34 5.61 -41.04
CA GLU A 225 -17.30 4.61 -41.38
C GLU A 225 -16.70 3.85 -40.16
N GLU A 226 -16.90 4.36 -38.94
CA GLU A 226 -16.49 3.71 -37.69
C GLU A 226 -17.43 2.59 -37.23
N ASP A 227 -18.73 2.69 -37.49
CA ASP A 227 -19.73 1.67 -37.12
C ASP A 227 -19.78 0.52 -38.14
N GLU A 228 -19.42 0.77 -39.41
CA GLU A 228 -19.38 -0.25 -40.49
C GLU A 228 -18.38 -1.40 -40.23
N ARG A 229 -17.37 -1.19 -39.37
CA ARG A 229 -16.34 -2.20 -39.09
C ARG A 229 -16.71 -3.15 -37.95
N LYS A 230 -17.72 -2.82 -37.12
CA LYS A 230 -18.15 -3.71 -36.04
C LYS A 230 -19.14 -4.72 -36.61
N GLY A 231 -18.80 -6.00 -36.53
CA GLY A 231 -19.69 -7.08 -36.97
C GLY A 231 -21.03 -7.07 -36.23
N LYS A 232 -22.07 -7.67 -36.82
CA LYS A 232 -23.39 -7.78 -36.18
C LYS A 232 -23.31 -8.81 -35.04
N PRO A 233 -23.84 -8.53 -33.84
CA PRO A 233 -23.75 -9.46 -32.72
C PRO A 233 -24.49 -10.76 -33.04
N ASP A 234 -23.86 -11.89 -32.72
CA ASP A 234 -24.39 -13.21 -33.04
C ASP A 234 -25.63 -13.51 -32.18
N PRO A 235 -26.83 -13.65 -32.79
CA PRO A 235 -28.02 -14.02 -32.04
C PRO A 235 -27.88 -15.40 -31.40
N ASP A 236 -27.13 -16.33 -31.97
CA ASP A 236 -27.12 -17.72 -31.49
C ASP A 236 -26.42 -17.89 -30.13
N VAL A 237 -25.62 -16.91 -29.70
CA VAL A 237 -24.97 -16.93 -28.38
C VAL A 237 -25.64 -16.04 -27.33
N LEU A 238 -26.34 -14.98 -27.76
CA LEU A 238 -26.93 -13.97 -26.87
C LEU A 238 -28.38 -14.31 -26.49
N PRO A 239 -28.83 -14.01 -25.27
CA PRO A 239 -28.07 -13.43 -24.16
C PRO A 239 -27.10 -14.42 -23.51
N THR A 240 -25.90 -13.96 -23.16
CA THR A 240 -24.90 -14.76 -22.45
C THR A 240 -24.74 -14.24 -21.02
N LEU A 241 -24.79 -15.11 -20.03
CA LEU A 241 -24.56 -14.77 -18.63
C LEU A 241 -23.24 -15.37 -18.14
N LEU A 242 -22.39 -14.55 -17.55
CA LEU A 242 -21.10 -14.95 -16.99
C LEU A 242 -21.11 -14.73 -15.49
N ALA A 243 -20.67 -15.70 -14.69
CA ALA A 243 -20.48 -15.54 -13.26
C ALA A 243 -19.01 -15.70 -12.90
N TYR A 244 -18.45 -14.65 -12.33
CA TYR A 244 -17.10 -14.59 -11.80
C TYR A 244 -17.14 -14.61 -10.27
N ARG A 245 -16.14 -15.26 -9.67
CA ARG A 245 -15.91 -15.21 -8.23
C ARG A 245 -14.45 -14.84 -7.99
N ASN A 246 -14.22 -13.73 -7.27
CA ASN A 246 -12.87 -13.25 -6.95
C ASN A 246 -11.96 -13.09 -8.20
N GLY A 247 -12.52 -12.64 -9.31
CA GLY A 247 -11.80 -12.48 -10.58
C GLY A 247 -11.72 -13.74 -11.46
N GLU A 248 -12.08 -14.92 -10.95
CA GLU A 248 -12.08 -16.17 -11.71
C GLU A 248 -13.45 -16.43 -12.35
N LEU A 249 -13.48 -16.85 -13.62
CA LEU A 249 -14.72 -17.24 -14.29
C LEU A 249 -15.16 -18.62 -13.80
N GLU A 250 -16.25 -18.69 -13.04
CA GLU A 250 -16.77 -19.95 -12.51
C GLU A 250 -17.82 -20.58 -13.42
N LYS A 251 -18.73 -19.78 -13.98
CA LYS A 251 -19.88 -20.29 -14.75
C LYS A 251 -20.18 -19.43 -15.98
N THR A 252 -20.65 -20.09 -17.03
CA THR A 252 -21.03 -19.47 -18.31
C THR A 252 -22.31 -20.11 -18.81
N TRP A 253 -23.31 -19.29 -19.10
CA TRP A 253 -24.57 -19.71 -19.72
C TRP A 253 -24.72 -18.98 -21.04
N ILE A 254 -24.55 -19.73 -22.13
CA ILE A 254 -24.82 -19.26 -23.50
C ILE A 254 -26.30 -19.48 -23.75
N ARG A 255 -27.01 -18.50 -24.32
CA ARG A 255 -28.47 -18.56 -24.44
C ARG A 255 -29.14 -18.85 -23.10
N VAL A 256 -28.84 -18.01 -22.11
CA VAL A 256 -29.38 -18.13 -20.75
C VAL A 256 -30.91 -18.11 -20.73
N ASP A 257 -31.57 -17.62 -21.80
CA ASP A 257 -33.01 -17.75 -22.00
C ASP A 257 -33.53 -19.20 -21.96
N TRP A 258 -32.68 -20.21 -22.21
CA TRP A 258 -33.04 -21.62 -22.16
C TRP A 258 -32.83 -22.25 -20.78
N ASP A 259 -31.89 -21.72 -19.99
CA ASP A 259 -31.59 -22.21 -18.65
C ASP A 259 -32.53 -21.62 -17.59
N VAL A 260 -33.14 -20.47 -17.90
CA VAL A 260 -34.04 -19.75 -17.00
C VAL A 260 -35.43 -20.38 -17.03
N GLY A 261 -35.84 -20.98 -15.90
CA GLY A 261 -37.18 -21.51 -15.68
C GLY A 261 -38.19 -20.43 -15.24
N GLU A 262 -39.31 -20.86 -14.66
CA GLU A 262 -40.38 -19.98 -14.17
C GLU A 262 -39.92 -18.97 -13.11
N GLU A 263 -38.90 -19.33 -12.33
CA GLU A 263 -38.30 -18.50 -11.28
C GLU A 263 -37.33 -17.42 -11.81
N GLY A 264 -37.16 -17.31 -13.14
CA GLY A 264 -36.31 -16.29 -13.74
C GLY A 264 -34.82 -16.50 -13.47
N VAL A 265 -34.03 -15.42 -13.66
CA VAL A 265 -32.59 -15.41 -13.39
C VAL A 265 -32.30 -15.64 -11.90
N GLU A 266 -33.21 -15.25 -11.02
CA GLU A 266 -33.07 -15.45 -9.58
C GLU A 266 -33.02 -16.94 -9.21
N GLY A 267 -33.96 -17.74 -9.71
CA GLY A 267 -33.99 -19.18 -9.47
C GLY A 267 -32.74 -19.89 -10.00
N LEU A 268 -32.26 -19.47 -11.19
CA LEU A 268 -31.00 -19.97 -11.74
C LEU A 268 -29.83 -19.69 -10.78
N LEU A 269 -29.67 -18.46 -10.31
CA LEU A 269 -28.56 -18.09 -9.42
C LEU A 269 -28.67 -18.76 -8.04
N ARG A 270 -29.88 -19.04 -7.53
CA ARG A 270 -30.09 -19.80 -6.29
C ARG A 270 -29.72 -21.27 -6.46
N LYS A 271 -30.19 -21.91 -7.54
CA LYS A 271 -29.86 -23.30 -7.89
C LYS A 271 -28.35 -23.50 -7.98
N GLU A 272 -27.66 -22.51 -8.52
CA GLU A 272 -26.22 -22.51 -8.73
C GLU A 272 -25.40 -22.08 -7.49
N GLY A 273 -26.06 -21.80 -6.36
CA GLY A 273 -25.42 -21.44 -5.09
C GLY A 273 -24.79 -20.05 -5.05
N ILE A 274 -25.12 -19.18 -6.01
CA ILE A 274 -24.66 -17.78 -6.06
C ILE A 274 -25.51 -16.93 -5.11
N LEU A 275 -26.82 -17.18 -5.09
CA LEU A 275 -27.77 -16.61 -4.13
C LEU A 275 -28.08 -17.64 -3.02
N PRO A 276 -28.39 -17.19 -1.79
CA PRO A 276 -28.75 -18.07 -0.69
C PRO A 276 -30.04 -18.82 -1.02
N GLN A 277 -30.22 -20.03 -0.50
CA GLN A 277 -31.49 -20.72 -0.63
C GLN A 277 -32.54 -20.07 0.29
N ILE A 278 -33.81 -20.10 -0.11
CA ILE A 278 -34.90 -19.49 0.67
C ILE A 278 -35.01 -20.14 2.07
N GLY A 279 -34.56 -21.38 2.22
CA GLY A 279 -34.52 -22.10 3.50
C GLY A 279 -33.37 -21.71 4.46
N ASP A 280 -32.27 -21.14 3.95
CA ASP A 280 -31.08 -20.81 4.77
C ASP A 280 -31.20 -19.47 5.50
N LEU A 281 -32.31 -18.75 5.32
CA LEU A 281 -32.63 -17.52 6.07
C LEU A 281 -33.41 -17.80 7.38
N HIS A 282 -33.55 -19.08 7.76
CA HIS A 282 -34.12 -19.54 9.03
C HIS A 282 -33.07 -20.43 9.73
N PHE A 283 -32.79 -20.18 11.02
CA PHE A 283 -31.67 -20.65 11.86
C PHE A 283 -30.44 -19.72 11.79
N ASP A 284 -30.20 -18.85 12.76
CA ASP A 284 -29.88 -19.21 14.15
C ASP A 284 -30.41 -18.14 15.12
N GLY A 285 -31.45 -18.48 15.88
CA GLY A 285 -32.22 -17.49 16.63
C GLY A 285 -33.25 -18.09 17.59
N GLY A 286 -32.80 -18.99 18.46
CA GLY A 286 -33.42 -19.28 19.76
C GLY A 286 -34.59 -20.24 19.79
N ASN A 287 -34.40 -21.42 20.41
CA ASN A 287 -35.34 -21.93 21.40
C ASN A 287 -34.69 -22.99 22.33
N GLU A 288 -33.69 -22.59 23.13
CA GLU A 288 -33.56 -23.18 24.46
C GLU A 288 -34.58 -22.43 25.32
N LEU A 289 -35.65 -23.13 25.70
CA LEU A 289 -36.50 -22.94 26.88
C LEU A 289 -37.85 -23.59 26.56
N ASN A 290 -37.95 -24.90 26.83
CA ASN A 290 -39.16 -25.51 27.36
C ASN A 290 -38.83 -26.95 27.77
N GLY A 291 -39.10 -27.27 29.03
CA GLY A 291 -39.27 -28.65 29.45
C GLY A 291 -38.65 -29.04 30.80
N ASP A 292 -38.64 -28.17 31.81
CA ASP A 292 -38.62 -28.71 33.18
C ASP A 292 -40.06 -29.08 33.56
N GLU A 293 -40.15 -30.38 33.74
CA GLU A 293 -41.28 -31.26 33.92
C GLU A 293 -41.93 -31.09 35.29
N TYR A 294 -43.21 -31.43 35.36
CA TYR A 294 -44.01 -31.47 36.58
C TYR A 294 -43.50 -32.55 37.55
N GLU A 295 -43.31 -32.18 38.82
CA GLU A 295 -43.75 -32.98 39.99
C GLU A 295 -43.99 -32.08 41.21
#